data_AF-A0A9N8VB94-F1
#
_entry.id   AF-A0A9N8VB94-F1
#
_cell.length_a   1.000
_cell.length_b   1.000
_cell.length_c   1.000
_cell.angle_alpha   90.00
_cell.angle_beta   90.00
_cell.angle_gamma   90.00
#
_symmetry.space_group_name_H-M   'P 1'
#
loop_
_entity.id
_entity.type
_entity.pdbx_description
1 polymer ?
#
loop_
_entity_poly.entity_id
_entity_poly.type
_entity_poly.pdbx_seq_one_letter_code
_entity_poly.pdbx_strand_id
1 'polypeptide(L)'
;MKFSIFIISCLVVLVLFSPNPTQSCETTCRNGISDAFAQAYTKEITNLFKEFYNNLKISLFYKVSGISKSTQNVTYVSCVNITNDTMKSFEANLINVVRNGIFNEEPKFKGQCQNPLRVKQPPKGVNWTLSDCQNQDYICGNPPAICHFMESIVNPRNIKNINLDFIKFFTKSSKFLNKISTQISSRIKDKNKAKAVINNFNNRLNDFQKNVFSKKFCTNNVCDKYNPNIKLILLSYP
;
A
#
# COMPACT_ATOMS: atom_id res chain seq x y z
N MET A 1 -12.93 61.96 -36.84
CA MET A 1 -13.76 60.75 -36.63
C MET A 1 -12.86 59.53 -36.68
N LYS A 2 -12.93 58.71 -35.63
CA LYS A 2 -12.77 57.23 -35.59
C LYS A 2 -11.54 56.65 -36.29
N PHE A 3 -10.58 56.13 -35.53
CA PHE A 3 -10.05 54.76 -35.68
C PHE A 3 -9.10 54.47 -34.51
N SER A 4 -9.69 54.21 -33.34
CA SER A 4 -8.96 53.72 -32.15
C SER A 4 -9.80 52.65 -31.44
N ILE A 5 -10.22 51.63 -32.18
CA ILE A 5 -10.91 50.45 -31.63
C ILE A 5 -10.57 49.25 -32.51
N PHE A 6 -9.36 48.69 -32.45
CA PHE A 6 -9.10 47.38 -33.06
C PHE A 6 -7.83 46.69 -32.51
N ILE A 7 -7.53 46.84 -31.21
CA ILE A 7 -6.49 46.00 -30.55
C ILE A 7 -6.96 45.57 -29.15
N ILE A 8 -8.22 45.13 -29.02
CA ILE A 8 -8.73 44.44 -27.83
C ILE A 8 -9.71 43.36 -28.31
N SER A 9 -9.26 42.45 -29.18
CA SER A 9 -10.08 41.29 -29.58
C SER A 9 -9.30 40.02 -29.91
N CYS A 10 -7.95 40.03 -29.83
CA CYS A 10 -7.13 38.83 -30.05
C CYS A 10 -6.54 38.21 -28.78
N LEU A 11 -6.86 38.72 -27.59
CA LEU A 11 -6.24 38.29 -26.32
C LEU A 11 -7.20 37.62 -25.33
N VAL A 12 -8.38 37.18 -25.79
CA VAL A 12 -9.37 36.48 -24.94
C VAL A 12 -9.64 35.04 -25.40
N VAL A 13 -9.09 34.58 -26.54
CA VAL A 13 -9.37 33.23 -27.08
C VAL A 13 -8.38 32.15 -26.60
N LEU A 14 -7.27 32.51 -25.94
CA LEU A 14 -6.25 31.53 -25.51
C LEU A 14 -6.41 31.01 -24.07
N VAL A 15 -7.41 31.47 -23.30
CA VAL A 15 -7.62 31.03 -21.90
C VAL A 15 -8.74 29.98 -21.76
N LEU A 16 -9.33 29.51 -22.88
CA LEU A 16 -10.34 28.44 -22.87
C LEU A 16 -9.75 27.03 -23.08
N PHE A 17 -8.43 26.86 -23.08
CA PHE A 17 -7.80 25.54 -22.93
C PHE A 17 -7.89 25.11 -21.46
N SER A 18 -9.11 24.76 -21.09
CA SER A 18 -9.51 23.97 -19.93
C SER A 18 -8.51 22.85 -19.61
N PRO A 19 -8.25 22.56 -18.33
CA PRO A 19 -7.38 21.46 -17.93
C PRO A 19 -7.92 20.16 -18.53
N ASN A 20 -7.06 19.46 -19.27
CA ASN A 20 -7.35 18.20 -19.92
C ASN A 20 -8.07 17.22 -18.96
N PRO A 21 -9.38 16.95 -19.13
CA PRO A 21 -10.09 15.98 -18.30
C PRO A 21 -9.47 14.58 -18.43
N THR A 22 -8.72 14.33 -19.50
CA THR A 22 -7.97 13.08 -19.70
C THR A 22 -6.91 12.84 -18.61
N GLN A 23 -6.23 13.85 -18.06
CA GLN A 23 -5.21 13.62 -17.01
C GLN A 23 -5.82 13.25 -15.65
N SER A 24 -6.96 13.85 -15.28
CA SER A 24 -7.64 13.53 -14.02
C SER A 24 -8.32 12.15 -14.08
N CYS A 25 -8.93 11.84 -15.24
CA CYS A 25 -9.41 10.52 -15.63
C CYS A 25 -8.36 9.42 -15.49
N GLU A 26 -7.18 9.63 -16.07
CA GLU A 26 -6.05 8.70 -15.97
C GLU A 26 -5.56 8.50 -14.53
N THR A 27 -5.46 9.59 -13.76
CA THR A 27 -5.05 9.51 -12.36
C THR A 27 -6.05 8.72 -11.52
N THR A 28 -7.35 8.93 -11.76
CA THR A 28 -8.44 8.26 -11.03
C THR A 28 -8.45 6.76 -11.31
N CYS A 29 -8.33 6.37 -12.59
CA CYS A 29 -8.25 4.96 -12.98
C CYS A 29 -7.04 4.26 -12.36
N ARG A 30 -5.84 4.86 -12.46
CA ARG A 30 -4.62 4.29 -11.87
C ARG A 30 -4.72 4.15 -10.35
N ASN A 31 -5.31 5.14 -9.68
CA ASN A 31 -5.53 5.09 -8.23
C ASN A 31 -6.55 4.00 -7.88
N GLY A 32 -7.66 3.90 -8.60
CA GLY A 32 -8.69 2.90 -8.36
C GLY A 32 -8.20 1.46 -8.58
N ILE A 33 -7.41 1.25 -9.63
CA ILE A 33 -6.69 -0.02 -9.85
C ILE A 33 -5.78 -0.33 -8.66
N SER A 34 -4.94 0.63 -8.27
CA SER A 34 -3.95 0.42 -7.21
C SER A 34 -4.59 0.18 -5.84
N ASP A 35 -5.71 0.85 -5.59
CA ASP A 35 -6.52 0.71 -4.39
C ASP A 35 -7.15 -0.69 -4.29
N ALA A 36 -7.63 -1.27 -5.40
CA ALA A 36 -8.16 -2.63 -5.42
C ALA A 36 -7.17 -3.67 -4.87
N PHE A 37 -5.90 -3.59 -5.31
CA PHE A 37 -4.83 -4.43 -4.79
C PHE A 37 -4.47 -4.08 -3.34
N ALA A 38 -4.33 -2.78 -3.03
CA ALA A 38 -3.95 -2.33 -1.69
C ALA A 38 -4.96 -2.81 -0.63
N GLN A 39 -6.27 -2.65 -0.88
CA GLN A 39 -7.32 -3.15 0.00
C GLN A 39 -7.26 -4.66 0.21
N ALA A 40 -6.96 -5.43 -0.84
CA ALA A 40 -6.81 -6.88 -0.73
C ALA A 40 -5.61 -7.26 0.14
N TYR A 41 -4.44 -6.66 -0.09
CA TYR A 41 -3.23 -6.96 0.68
C TYR A 41 -3.32 -6.50 2.14
N THR A 42 -4.02 -5.39 2.42
CA THR A 42 -4.28 -4.92 3.79
C THR A 42 -4.95 -6.00 4.65
N LYS A 43 -5.87 -6.79 4.09
CA LYS A 43 -6.53 -7.89 4.83
C LYS A 43 -5.53 -8.93 5.33
N GLU A 44 -4.54 -9.26 4.51
CA GLU A 44 -3.49 -10.22 4.88
C GLU A 44 -2.51 -9.62 5.89
N ILE A 45 -2.08 -8.37 5.67
CA ILE A 45 -1.19 -7.63 6.58
C ILE A 45 -1.82 -7.54 7.97
N THR A 46 -3.10 -7.15 8.07
CA THR A 46 -3.84 -7.06 9.33
C THR A 46 -3.84 -8.40 10.07
N ASN A 47 -4.02 -9.52 9.37
CA ASN A 47 -4.01 -10.85 10.00
C ASN A 47 -2.63 -11.23 10.55
N LEU A 48 -1.55 -10.90 9.84
CA LEU A 48 -0.18 -11.11 10.31
C LEU A 48 0.12 -10.27 11.57
N PHE A 49 -0.39 -9.04 11.64
CA PHE A 49 -0.21 -8.20 12.83
C PHE A 49 -0.96 -8.72 14.06
N LYS A 50 -2.09 -9.41 13.90
CA LYS A 50 -2.74 -10.12 15.03
C LYS A 50 -1.79 -11.18 15.62
N GLU A 51 -1.09 -11.94 14.78
CA GLU A 51 -0.07 -12.90 15.22
C GLU A 51 1.10 -12.18 15.92
N PHE A 52 1.55 -11.04 15.39
CA PHE A 52 2.58 -10.23 16.04
C PHE A 52 2.17 -9.80 17.46
N TYR A 53 0.96 -9.26 17.62
CA TYR A 53 0.47 -8.75 18.92
C TYR A 53 0.30 -9.83 19.98
N ASN A 54 -0.17 -11.02 19.58
CA ASN A 54 -0.29 -12.15 20.49
C ASN A 54 1.08 -12.60 21.00
N ASN A 55 2.06 -12.69 20.11
CA ASN A 55 3.41 -13.08 20.50
C ASN A 55 4.11 -12.00 21.32
N LEU A 56 3.91 -10.72 20.98
CA LEU A 56 4.46 -9.59 21.73
C LEU A 56 3.96 -9.58 23.18
N LYS A 57 2.67 -9.89 23.40
CA LYS A 57 2.08 -9.97 24.74
C LYS A 57 2.82 -10.97 25.64
N ILE A 58 3.26 -12.09 25.06
CA ILE A 58 3.97 -13.16 25.76
C ILE A 58 5.45 -12.79 25.97
N SER A 59 6.09 -12.17 24.96
CA SER A 59 7.55 -12.02 24.94
C SER A 59 8.07 -10.68 25.46
N LEU A 60 7.26 -9.62 25.51
CA LEU A 60 7.73 -8.25 25.79
C LEU A 60 8.48 -8.14 27.13
N PHE A 61 7.96 -8.80 28.17
CA PHE A 61 8.56 -8.82 29.51
C PHE A 61 9.29 -10.12 29.84
N TYR A 62 9.59 -10.94 28.83
CA TYR A 62 10.29 -12.21 29.03
C TYR A 62 11.62 -11.98 29.77
N LYS A 63 11.83 -12.73 30.86
CA LYS A 63 12.99 -12.62 31.77
C LYS A 63 13.22 -11.23 32.38
N VAL A 64 12.18 -10.40 32.47
CA VAL A 64 12.23 -9.10 33.18
C VAL A 64 11.31 -9.14 34.39
N SER A 65 11.90 -9.18 35.59
CA SER A 65 11.17 -9.22 36.86
C SER A 65 11.09 -7.85 37.55
N GLY A 66 10.20 -7.72 38.54
CA GLY A 66 10.09 -6.52 39.36
C GLY A 66 9.55 -5.29 38.63
N ILE A 67 8.76 -5.49 37.57
CA ILE A 67 7.89 -4.46 36.97
C ILE A 67 6.46 -4.80 37.36
N SER A 68 5.74 -3.83 37.94
CA SER A 68 4.34 -4.05 38.33
C SER A 68 3.48 -4.47 37.14
N LYS A 69 2.46 -5.31 37.38
CA LYS A 69 1.55 -5.78 36.32
C LYS A 69 0.81 -4.63 35.63
N SER A 70 0.49 -3.57 36.37
CA SER A 70 -0.10 -2.33 35.81
C SER A 70 0.86 -1.66 34.81
N THR A 71 2.12 -1.46 35.20
CA THR A 71 3.15 -0.89 34.31
C THR A 71 3.38 -1.77 33.08
N GLN A 72 3.40 -3.10 33.24
CA GLN A 72 3.52 -4.02 32.11
C GLN A 72 2.36 -3.85 31.11
N ASN A 73 1.12 -3.85 31.61
CA ASN A 73 -0.07 -3.71 30.77
C ASN A 73 -0.08 -2.39 30.00
N VAL A 74 0.14 -1.27 30.70
CA VAL A 74 0.16 0.06 30.06
C VAL A 74 1.28 0.17 29.02
N THR A 75 2.45 -0.40 29.29
CA THR A 75 3.57 -0.41 28.36
C THR A 75 3.28 -1.26 27.12
N TYR A 76 2.69 -2.45 27.30
CA TYR A 76 2.24 -3.31 26.19
C TYR A 76 1.23 -2.58 25.30
N VAL A 77 0.17 -2.02 25.89
CA VAL A 77 -0.86 -1.25 25.15
C VAL A 77 -0.23 -0.09 24.39
N SER A 78 0.71 0.63 25.01
CA SER A 78 1.43 1.73 24.33
C SER A 78 2.23 1.23 23.13
N CYS A 79 2.93 0.09 23.23
CA CYS A 79 3.68 -0.48 22.12
C CYS A 79 2.77 -0.94 20.98
N VAL A 80 1.64 -1.56 21.31
CA VAL A 80 0.61 -1.96 20.34
C VAL A 80 0.03 -0.75 19.62
N ASN A 81 -0.33 0.32 20.34
CA ASN A 81 -0.88 1.53 19.73
C ASN A 81 0.10 2.17 18.75
N ILE A 82 1.37 2.32 19.12
CA ILE A 82 2.40 2.90 18.22
C ILE A 82 2.61 2.02 16.99
N THR A 83 2.54 0.69 17.17
CA THR A 83 2.65 -0.26 16.07
C THR A 83 1.45 -0.18 15.15
N ASN A 84 0.23 -0.11 15.69
CA ASN A 84 -1.00 0.10 14.93
C ASN A 84 -0.98 1.41 14.15
N ASP A 85 -0.53 2.52 14.74
CA ASP A 85 -0.45 3.81 14.04
C ASP A 85 0.57 3.75 12.88
N THR A 86 1.67 3.04 13.10
CA THR A 86 2.69 2.81 12.05
C THR A 86 2.14 1.90 10.96
N MET A 87 1.39 0.86 11.32
CA MET A 87 0.70 -0.04 10.40
C MET A 87 -0.33 0.73 9.55
N LYS A 88 -1.17 1.58 10.14
CA LYS A 88 -2.11 2.43 9.40
C LYS A 88 -1.39 3.35 8.41
N SER A 89 -0.26 3.92 8.82
CA SER A 89 0.55 4.77 7.95
C SER A 89 1.15 3.98 6.78
N PHE A 90 1.57 2.75 7.04
CA PHE A 90 2.05 1.82 6.02
C PHE A 90 0.93 1.41 5.06
N GLU A 91 -0.24 1.03 5.58
CA GLU A 91 -1.43 0.67 4.80
C GLU A 91 -1.88 1.81 3.89
N ALA A 92 -1.88 3.05 4.40
CA ALA A 92 -2.19 4.24 3.60
C ALA A 92 -1.18 4.47 2.45
N ASN A 93 0.07 4.00 2.59
CA ASN A 93 1.08 4.08 1.55
C ASN A 93 1.00 2.94 0.52
N LEU A 94 0.27 1.85 0.80
CA LEU A 94 0.21 0.68 -0.11
C LEU A 94 -0.29 1.05 -1.50
N ILE A 95 -1.24 1.98 -1.61
CA ILE A 95 -1.73 2.48 -2.90
C ILE A 95 -0.56 3.03 -3.72
N ASN A 96 0.33 3.81 -3.11
CA ASN A 96 1.50 4.35 -3.81
C ASN A 96 2.50 3.25 -4.20
N VAL A 97 2.74 2.28 -3.31
CA VAL A 97 3.63 1.15 -3.58
C VAL A 97 3.13 0.35 -4.78
N VAL A 98 1.85 -0.02 -4.78
CA VAL A 98 1.20 -0.75 -5.88
C VAL A 98 1.21 0.09 -7.17
N ARG A 99 0.81 1.36 -7.09
CA ARG A 99 0.76 2.25 -8.25
C ARG A 99 2.13 2.39 -8.91
N ASN A 100 3.17 2.59 -8.11
CA ASN A 100 4.53 2.65 -8.62
C ASN A 100 4.97 1.31 -9.21
N GLY A 101 4.63 0.19 -8.55
CA GLY A 101 4.88 -1.15 -9.07
C GLY A 101 4.27 -1.36 -10.45
N ILE A 102 2.99 -1.04 -10.65
CA ILE A 102 2.30 -1.27 -11.92
C ILE A 102 2.78 -0.29 -13.01
N PHE A 103 2.77 1.01 -12.72
CA PHE A 103 2.89 2.03 -13.75
C PHE A 103 4.32 2.57 -13.97
N ASN A 104 5.22 2.38 -13.00
CA ASN A 104 6.56 2.99 -13.02
C ASN A 104 7.72 1.99 -13.07
N GLU A 105 7.51 0.71 -12.71
CA GLU A 105 8.54 -0.34 -12.83
C GLU A 105 8.42 -1.15 -14.12
N GLU A 106 9.55 -1.62 -14.64
CA GLU A 106 9.57 -2.33 -15.93
C GLU A 106 9.19 -3.84 -15.82
N PRO A 107 8.48 -4.40 -16.84
CA PRO A 107 7.80 -3.66 -17.90
C PRO A 107 6.67 -2.78 -17.34
N LYS A 108 6.66 -1.51 -17.76
CA LYS A 108 5.64 -0.53 -17.32
C LYS A 108 4.33 -0.74 -18.04
N PHE A 109 3.23 -0.71 -17.30
CA PHE A 109 1.88 -0.71 -17.86
C PHE A 109 1.55 0.72 -18.36
N LYS A 110 2.07 1.07 -19.55
CA LYS A 110 1.92 2.39 -20.18
C LYS A 110 0.63 2.49 -21.00
N GLY A 111 0.27 3.70 -21.43
CA GLY A 111 -0.93 3.96 -22.22
C GLY A 111 -2.05 4.61 -21.40
N GLN A 112 -3.21 4.77 -22.05
CA GLN A 112 -4.41 5.32 -21.44
C GLN A 112 -5.17 4.21 -20.70
N CYS A 113 -5.32 4.38 -19.39
CA CYS A 113 -6.06 3.51 -18.50
C CYS A 113 -7.55 3.50 -18.84
N GLN A 114 -8.14 4.69 -19.11
CA GLN A 114 -9.58 4.84 -19.37
C GLN A 114 -9.95 4.92 -20.85
N ASN A 115 -9.00 5.13 -21.75
CA ASN A 115 -9.28 5.26 -23.19
C ASN A 115 -8.23 4.47 -24.01
N PRO A 116 -8.13 3.15 -23.83
CA PRO A 116 -7.11 2.37 -24.51
C PRO A 116 -7.25 2.45 -26.03
N LEU A 117 -6.14 2.68 -26.73
CA LEU A 117 -6.14 2.88 -28.19
C LEU A 117 -6.23 1.58 -28.99
N ARG A 118 -5.84 0.44 -28.41
CA ARG A 118 -5.73 -0.85 -29.13
C ARG A 118 -6.84 -1.83 -28.82
N VAL A 119 -7.74 -1.51 -27.88
CA VAL A 119 -8.88 -2.34 -27.54
C VAL A 119 -10.16 -1.51 -27.57
N LYS A 120 -11.25 -2.13 -28.02
CA LYS A 120 -12.56 -1.49 -28.04
C LYS A 120 -13.10 -1.46 -26.62
N GLN A 121 -13.18 -0.27 -26.04
CA GLN A 121 -13.79 -0.06 -24.73
C GLN A 121 -15.28 -0.42 -24.76
N PRO A 122 -15.81 -1.02 -23.67
CA PRO A 122 -17.25 -1.23 -23.54
C PRO A 122 -18.01 0.10 -23.58
N PRO A 123 -19.29 0.10 -23.96
CA PRO A 123 -20.12 1.30 -23.92
C PRO A 123 -20.12 1.94 -22.52
N LYS A 124 -20.31 3.26 -22.46
CA LYS A 124 -20.37 3.99 -21.18
C LYS A 124 -21.39 3.35 -20.25
N GLY A 125 -20.96 3.02 -19.03
CA GLY A 125 -21.79 2.38 -18.00
C GLY A 125 -21.80 0.84 -18.07
N VAL A 126 -21.08 0.25 -19.02
CA VAL A 126 -20.86 -1.20 -19.11
C VAL A 126 -19.43 -1.52 -18.65
N ASN A 127 -19.31 -2.48 -17.75
CA ASN A 127 -18.02 -2.93 -17.23
C ASN A 127 -17.29 -3.79 -18.27
N TRP A 128 -15.96 -3.86 -18.16
CA TRP A 128 -15.19 -4.89 -18.82
C TRP A 128 -15.59 -6.27 -18.30
N THR A 129 -15.34 -7.29 -19.11
CA THR A 129 -15.63 -8.68 -18.82
C THR A 129 -14.34 -9.45 -18.53
N LEU A 130 -14.47 -10.64 -17.93
CA LEU A 130 -13.33 -11.54 -17.79
C LEU A 130 -12.79 -12.01 -19.15
N SER A 131 -13.63 -12.06 -20.18
CA SER A 131 -13.19 -12.37 -21.55
C SER A 131 -12.27 -11.27 -22.08
N ASP A 132 -12.57 -10.00 -21.80
CA ASP A 132 -11.71 -8.88 -22.21
C ASP A 132 -10.31 -8.99 -21.61
N CYS A 133 -10.20 -9.50 -20.39
CA CYS A 133 -8.94 -9.80 -19.71
C CYS A 133 -8.20 -10.98 -20.37
N GLN A 134 -8.90 -12.05 -20.74
CA GLN A 134 -8.30 -13.20 -21.41
C GLN A 134 -7.77 -12.87 -22.81
N ASN A 135 -8.43 -11.93 -23.50
CA ASN A 135 -8.12 -11.56 -24.89
C ASN A 135 -6.99 -10.52 -25.01
N GLN A 136 -6.33 -10.13 -23.92
CA GLN A 136 -5.19 -9.23 -23.98
C GLN A 136 -3.92 -10.00 -24.33
N ASP A 137 -3.06 -9.39 -25.13
CA ASP A 137 -1.76 -9.95 -25.53
C ASP A 137 -0.60 -8.93 -25.41
N TYR A 138 -0.87 -7.72 -24.88
CA TYR A 138 0.11 -6.65 -24.76
C TYR A 138 0.04 -5.92 -23.40
N ILE A 139 1.19 -5.48 -22.91
CA ILE A 139 1.30 -4.77 -21.63
C ILE A 139 0.84 -3.33 -21.80
N CYS A 140 -0.27 -2.97 -21.14
CA CYS A 140 -0.85 -1.63 -21.19
C CYS A 140 -1.56 -1.26 -19.88
N GLY A 141 -1.69 0.03 -19.62
CA GLY A 141 -2.27 0.57 -18.38
C GLY A 141 -3.77 0.37 -18.21
N ASN A 142 -4.48 -0.21 -19.20
CA ASN A 142 -5.92 -0.46 -19.11
C ASN A 142 -6.24 -1.65 -18.19
N PRO A 143 -7.42 -1.65 -17.54
CA PRO A 143 -7.77 -2.68 -16.56
C PRO A 143 -7.76 -4.12 -17.09
N PRO A 144 -8.25 -4.43 -18.31
CA PRO A 144 -8.14 -5.77 -18.87
C PRO A 144 -6.69 -6.28 -18.97
N ALA A 145 -5.74 -5.44 -19.41
CA ALA A 145 -4.34 -5.83 -19.55
C ALA A 145 -3.69 -6.08 -18.18
N ILE A 146 -3.98 -5.22 -17.19
CA ILE A 146 -3.51 -5.43 -15.81
C ILE A 146 -4.11 -6.71 -15.23
N CYS A 147 -5.38 -7.01 -15.51
CA CYS A 147 -6.03 -8.26 -15.15
C CYS A 147 -5.35 -9.48 -15.82
N HIS A 148 -4.98 -9.38 -17.10
CA HIS A 148 -4.35 -10.46 -17.86
C HIS A 148 -2.98 -10.84 -17.28
N PHE A 149 -2.14 -9.83 -17.05
CA PHE A 149 -0.80 -10.02 -16.51
C PHE A 149 -0.76 -10.03 -14.98
N MET A 150 -1.91 -10.21 -14.33
CA MET A 150 -2.03 -10.05 -12.89
C MET A 150 -1.19 -11.09 -12.15
N GLU A 151 -1.35 -12.36 -12.49
CA GLU A 151 -0.62 -13.46 -11.85
C GLU A 151 0.86 -13.50 -12.27
N SER A 152 1.17 -13.19 -13.53
CA SER A 152 2.51 -13.34 -14.09
C SER A 152 3.47 -12.17 -13.80
N ILE A 153 2.94 -10.95 -13.67
CA ILE A 153 3.75 -9.73 -13.52
C ILE A 153 3.32 -8.92 -12.30
N VAL A 154 2.04 -8.56 -12.20
CA VAL A 154 1.56 -7.53 -11.26
C VAL A 154 1.65 -8.01 -9.81
N ASN A 155 1.10 -9.18 -9.49
CA ASN A 155 1.10 -9.75 -8.16
C ASN A 155 2.53 -9.99 -7.65
N PRO A 156 3.41 -10.74 -8.35
CA PRO A 156 4.77 -10.97 -7.88
C PRO A 156 5.55 -9.67 -7.60
N ARG A 157 5.40 -8.67 -8.48
CA ARG A 157 6.03 -7.37 -8.33
C ARG A 157 5.52 -6.61 -7.12
N ASN A 158 4.20 -6.48 -6.99
CA ASN A 158 3.58 -5.76 -5.86
C ASN A 158 3.95 -6.43 -4.53
N ILE A 159 3.89 -7.76 -4.45
CA ILE A 159 4.26 -8.52 -3.25
C ILE A 159 5.72 -8.26 -2.85
N LYS A 160 6.64 -8.29 -3.83
CA LYS A 160 8.06 -7.96 -3.61
C LYS A 160 8.22 -6.52 -3.06
N ASN A 161 7.55 -5.55 -3.69
CA ASN A 161 7.68 -4.15 -3.31
C ASN A 161 7.11 -3.85 -1.93
N ILE A 162 5.97 -4.46 -1.58
CA ILE A 162 5.36 -4.35 -0.26
C ILE A 162 6.28 -4.96 0.81
N ASN A 163 6.92 -6.10 0.55
CA ASN A 163 7.92 -6.68 1.47
C ASN A 163 9.10 -5.73 1.71
N LEU A 164 9.62 -5.12 0.65
CA LEU A 164 10.74 -4.17 0.76
C LEU A 164 10.32 -2.89 1.51
N ASP A 165 9.14 -2.36 1.22
CA ASP A 165 8.61 -1.16 1.87
C ASP A 165 8.29 -1.41 3.35
N PHE A 166 7.77 -2.60 3.68
CA PHE A 166 7.53 -3.04 5.05
C PHE A 166 8.81 -3.02 5.88
N ILE A 167 9.92 -3.57 5.35
CA ILE A 167 11.21 -3.53 6.04
C ILE A 167 11.63 -2.08 6.29
N LYS A 168 11.54 -1.21 5.28
CA LYS A 168 11.90 0.21 5.41
C LYS A 168 11.10 0.91 6.51
N PHE A 169 9.77 0.73 6.55
CA PHE A 169 8.90 1.34 7.55
C PHE A 169 9.23 0.93 8.99
N PHE A 170 9.67 -0.32 9.20
CA PHE A 170 9.81 -0.92 10.53
C PHE A 170 11.29 -1.23 10.94
N THR A 171 12.30 -0.63 10.31
CA THR A 171 13.75 -0.93 10.56
C THR A 171 14.35 -0.30 11.84
N LYS A 172 15.54 -0.78 12.24
CA LYS A 172 16.26 -0.41 13.49
C LYS A 172 16.62 1.06 13.68
N SER A 173 16.85 1.80 12.61
CA SER A 173 17.13 3.24 12.64
C SER A 173 15.88 4.11 12.42
N SER A 174 14.70 3.49 12.32
CA SER A 174 13.47 4.21 11.97
C SER A 174 12.94 5.03 13.15
N LYS A 175 12.22 6.11 12.81
CA LYS A 175 11.41 6.91 13.74
C LYS A 175 10.47 6.04 14.59
N PHE A 176 10.04 4.88 14.06
CA PHE A 176 9.19 3.92 14.77
C PHE A 176 9.88 3.30 16.00
N LEU A 177 11.08 2.73 15.85
CA LEU A 177 11.76 2.12 17.00
C LEU A 177 12.22 3.14 18.04
N ASN A 178 12.51 4.37 17.62
CA ASN A 178 12.76 5.46 18.55
C ASN A 178 11.50 5.79 19.37
N LYS A 179 10.32 5.87 18.74
CA LYS A 179 9.04 6.06 19.46
C LYS A 179 8.78 4.94 20.47
N ILE A 180 9.00 3.68 20.07
CA ILE A 180 8.84 2.52 20.97
C ILE A 180 9.82 2.63 22.15
N SER A 181 11.10 2.89 21.88
CA SER A 181 12.14 2.97 22.90
C SER A 181 11.89 4.09 23.91
N THR A 182 11.49 5.27 23.43
CA THR A 182 11.10 6.41 24.28
C THR A 182 9.91 6.07 25.18
N GLN A 183 8.90 5.38 24.63
CA GLN A 183 7.68 5.04 25.35
C GLN A 183 7.88 3.94 26.40
N ILE A 184 8.79 3.00 26.14
CA ILE A 184 9.20 2.02 27.15
C ILE A 184 10.00 2.71 28.27
N SER A 185 10.97 3.56 27.89
CA SER A 185 11.86 4.24 28.84
C SER A 185 11.13 5.25 29.73
N SER A 186 10.07 5.90 29.25
CA SER A 186 9.28 6.82 30.07
C SER A 186 8.42 6.12 31.13
N ARG A 187 8.12 4.82 30.93
CA ARG A 187 7.25 4.03 31.81
C ARG A 187 8.02 3.13 32.78
N ILE A 188 9.20 2.68 32.38
CA ILE A 188 10.07 1.81 33.18
C ILE A 188 11.25 2.63 33.67
N LYS A 189 11.21 3.08 34.92
CA LYS A 189 12.23 3.96 35.52
C LYS A 189 13.62 3.31 35.62
N ASP A 190 13.65 2.00 35.84
CA ASP A 190 14.88 1.22 35.87
C ASP A 190 15.43 1.07 34.44
N LYS A 191 16.57 1.71 34.18
CA LYS A 191 17.21 1.75 32.86
C LYS A 191 17.60 0.37 32.34
N ASN A 192 18.03 -0.54 33.21
CA ASN A 192 18.43 -1.89 32.80
C ASN A 192 17.21 -2.71 32.38
N LYS A 193 16.11 -2.59 33.15
CA LYS A 193 14.83 -3.22 32.80
C LYS A 193 14.24 -2.63 31.51
N ALA A 194 14.25 -1.31 31.37
CA ALA A 194 13.78 -0.65 30.15
C ALA A 194 14.56 -1.14 28.91
N LYS A 195 15.90 -1.19 29.00
CA LYS A 195 16.76 -1.72 27.93
C LYS A 195 16.43 -3.17 27.58
N ALA A 196 16.19 -4.02 28.58
CA ALA A 196 15.80 -5.41 28.36
C ALA A 196 14.45 -5.53 27.62
N VAL A 197 13.44 -4.74 28.03
CA VAL A 197 12.12 -4.72 27.38
C VAL A 197 12.20 -4.18 25.94
N ILE A 198 13.03 -3.15 25.68
CA ILE A 198 13.31 -2.65 24.33
C ILE A 198 13.95 -3.73 23.47
N ASN A 199 14.93 -4.45 24.01
CA ASN A 199 15.57 -5.56 23.29
C ASN A 199 14.58 -6.67 22.97
N ASN A 200 13.69 -7.03 23.91
CA ASN A 200 12.63 -8.01 23.67
C ASN A 200 11.68 -7.57 22.55
N PHE A 201 11.26 -6.30 22.53
CA PHE A 201 10.45 -5.74 21.45
C PHE A 201 11.19 -5.83 20.10
N ASN A 202 12.44 -5.36 20.06
CA ASN A 202 13.26 -5.36 18.84
C ASN A 202 13.48 -6.78 18.31
N ASN A 203 13.74 -7.74 19.19
CA ASN A 203 13.89 -9.15 18.81
C ASN A 203 12.59 -9.71 18.24
N ARG A 204 11.44 -9.40 18.85
CA ARG A 204 10.14 -9.83 18.36
C ARG A 204 9.80 -9.21 17.00
N LEU A 205 10.12 -7.94 16.80
CA LEU A 205 9.93 -7.27 15.50
C LEU A 205 10.83 -7.87 14.43
N ASN A 206 12.11 -8.13 14.73
CA ASN A 206 13.03 -8.75 13.78
C ASN A 206 12.57 -10.17 13.41
N ASP A 207 12.10 -10.95 14.38
CA ASP A 207 11.53 -12.28 14.13
C ASP A 207 10.27 -12.17 13.27
N PHE A 208 9.36 -11.26 13.59
CA PHE A 208 8.17 -11.01 12.79
C PHE A 208 8.52 -10.65 11.35
N GLN A 209 9.46 -9.72 11.13
CA GLN A 209 9.90 -9.33 9.79
C GLN A 209 10.49 -10.49 9.00
N LYS A 210 11.37 -11.30 9.61
CA LYS A 210 12.15 -12.34 8.91
C LYS A 210 11.45 -13.69 8.78
N ASN A 211 10.61 -14.04 9.75
CA ASN A 211 10.06 -15.39 9.89
C ASN A 211 8.55 -15.43 9.74
N VAL A 212 7.85 -14.31 9.91
CA VAL A 212 6.40 -14.26 9.79
C VAL A 212 6.01 -13.48 8.54
N PHE A 213 6.29 -12.18 8.47
CA PHE A 213 5.88 -11.33 7.37
C PHE A 213 6.48 -11.79 6.05
N SER A 214 7.81 -11.85 5.91
CA SER A 214 8.46 -12.23 4.65
C SER A 214 8.14 -13.64 4.17
N LYS A 215 7.79 -14.55 5.09
CA LYS A 215 7.52 -15.97 4.79
C LYS A 215 6.04 -16.30 4.61
N LYS A 216 5.13 -15.46 5.11
CA LYS A 216 3.68 -15.71 5.06
C LYS A 216 2.91 -14.69 4.23
N PHE A 217 3.40 -13.44 4.12
CA PHE A 217 2.72 -12.42 3.33
C PHE A 217 2.74 -12.80 1.85
N CYS A 218 1.56 -13.21 1.35
CA CYS A 218 1.34 -13.59 -0.04
C CYS A 218 2.33 -14.63 -0.61
N THR A 219 2.92 -15.49 0.23
CA THR A 219 3.71 -16.65 -0.22
C THR A 219 2.80 -17.82 -0.55
N ASN A 220 3.25 -18.76 -1.40
CA ASN A 220 2.49 -19.98 -1.75
C ASN A 220 1.03 -19.70 -2.15
N ASN A 221 0.80 -18.67 -2.99
CA ASN A 221 -0.53 -18.34 -3.51
C ASN A 221 -1.55 -17.90 -2.43
N VAL A 222 -1.12 -17.57 -1.21
CA VAL A 222 -2.02 -17.14 -0.11
C VAL A 222 -2.90 -15.95 -0.50
N CYS A 223 -2.38 -15.04 -1.32
CA CYS A 223 -3.12 -13.87 -1.78
C CYS A 223 -3.94 -14.12 -3.06
N ASP A 224 -3.80 -15.28 -3.71
CA ASP A 224 -4.58 -15.60 -4.91
C ASP A 224 -6.07 -15.74 -4.60
N LYS A 225 -6.42 -16.04 -3.34
CA LYS A 225 -7.82 -15.99 -2.86
C LYS A 225 -8.49 -14.61 -3.06
N TYR A 226 -7.70 -13.55 -3.22
CA TYR A 226 -8.22 -12.20 -3.48
C TYR A 226 -8.33 -11.87 -4.96
N ASN A 227 -7.69 -12.64 -5.85
CA ASN A 227 -7.63 -12.39 -7.29
C ASN A 227 -9.02 -12.22 -7.94
N PRO A 228 -10.05 -13.04 -7.63
CA PRO A 228 -11.37 -12.85 -8.22
C PRO A 228 -11.99 -11.49 -7.89
N ASN A 229 -11.86 -11.03 -6.64
CA ASN A 229 -12.40 -9.75 -6.20
C ASN A 229 -11.60 -8.57 -6.77
N ILE A 230 -10.27 -8.69 -6.83
CA ILE A 230 -9.43 -7.68 -7.48
C ILE A 230 -9.84 -7.55 -8.94
N LYS A 231 -9.95 -8.66 -9.69
CA LYS A 231 -10.38 -8.68 -11.09
C LYS A 231 -11.75 -8.02 -11.27
N LEU A 232 -12.73 -8.32 -10.42
CA LEU A 232 -14.05 -7.68 -10.45
C LEU A 232 -13.95 -6.14 -10.35
N ILE A 233 -13.16 -5.64 -9.40
CA ILE A 233 -12.99 -4.20 -9.19
C ILE A 233 -12.23 -3.57 -10.37
N LEU A 234 -11.15 -4.19 -10.84
CA LEU A 234 -10.39 -3.71 -12.00
C LEU A 234 -11.30 -3.53 -13.22
N LEU A 235 -12.11 -4.55 -13.52
CA LEU A 235 -12.97 -4.56 -14.70
C LEU A 235 -14.18 -3.61 -14.57
N SER A 236 -14.43 -3.04 -13.38
CA SER A 236 -15.43 -2.00 -13.20
C SER A 236 -14.98 -0.59 -13.61
N TYR A 237 -13.68 -0.39 -13.87
CA TYR A 237 -13.18 0.87 -14.41
C TYR A 237 -13.27 0.82 -15.93
N PRO A 238 -14.16 1.60 -16.57
CA PRO A 238 -14.22 1.65 -18.02
C PRO A 238 -12.94 2.21 -18.60
#